data_AF-A0AAN7HPZ4-F1
#
_entry.id   AF-A0AAN7HPZ4-F1
#
_cell.length_a   1.000
_cell.length_b   1.000
_cell.length_c   1.000
_cell.angle_alpha   90.00
_cell.angle_beta   90.00
_cell.angle_gamma   90.00
#
_symmetry.space_group_name_H-M   'P 1'
#
loop_
_entity.id
_entity.type
_entity.pdbx_description
1 polymer ?
#
loop_
_entity_poly.entity_id
_entity_poly.type
_entity_poly.pdbx_seq_one_letter_code
_entity_poly.pdbx_strand_id
1 'polypeptide(L)'
;MCQNVSFSSVQFNQIVSEQAVNTVRLLEYYYKLYIRLEILALSLPSILQHVENLDETLLDLISQNEDVAKAYIPHLSEELLDQFFEKDGRQLTSWTALMTPHTAQRLHLILEYYADCMPFNQLKAILIRLMSFHKVRPKNDDENPNICFYRQLRHVKQSLFSSTIQRQTKAYDSFLAKKSIYLLISQWFFEFNVASENSLTQFIAHIASTGSSLERGSEVMDMSVLLYSYFTACKDLNASGGDVLRIFDIIEAVNTAVRQSLERDESSELGVILTLTQIALEHMHASVGYTYASWFEATFVSSSSILDKRTSTVFIKILLQMTLYELPSVLQIHGKALSNCSTIPNSQVYVSAVRKRLLELGLNQHLKNYPTSIMTPLRAESITETLNIPDEVEEVLQQFTQKNNTVPKTLLQASVFHRQWFVFTFLPKLFAWQGRHMETRNNLIMALKKLNKIPDSLYKPFMQQQQQKIKRK
;
A
#
# COMPACT_ATOMS: atom_id res chain seq x y z
N MET A 1 -48.63 -27.68 29.64
CA MET A 1 -47.42 -28.36 30.11
C MET A 1 -46.40 -28.35 28.98
N CYS A 2 -45.58 -27.31 28.85
CA CYS A 2 -44.41 -27.38 27.98
C CYS A 2 -43.35 -28.14 28.78
N GLN A 3 -43.15 -29.42 28.47
CA GLN A 3 -42.01 -30.16 28.98
C GLN A 3 -40.77 -29.43 28.46
N ASN A 4 -40.01 -28.81 29.36
CA ASN A 4 -38.68 -28.31 29.06
C ASN A 4 -37.84 -29.53 28.69
N VAL A 5 -37.72 -29.80 27.39
CA VAL A 5 -36.79 -30.80 26.88
C VAL A 5 -35.40 -30.22 27.05
N SER A 6 -34.78 -30.48 28.21
CA SER A 6 -33.36 -30.24 28.40
C SER A 6 -32.62 -31.41 27.78
N PHE A 7 -32.10 -31.24 26.57
CA PHE A 7 -31.07 -32.16 26.09
C PHE A 7 -29.80 -31.88 26.89
N SER A 8 -29.17 -32.93 27.42
CA SER A 8 -27.76 -32.80 27.80
C SER A 8 -26.94 -32.46 26.56
N SER A 9 -25.83 -31.73 26.71
CA SER A 9 -24.90 -31.42 25.62
C SER A 9 -24.51 -32.68 24.83
N VAL A 10 -24.31 -33.79 25.55
CA VAL A 10 -24.00 -35.11 24.98
C VAL A 10 -25.14 -35.64 24.12
N GLN A 11 -26.38 -35.63 24.61
CA GLN A 11 -27.54 -36.12 23.85
C GLN A 11 -27.85 -35.24 22.63
N PHE A 12 -27.72 -33.93 22.76
CA PHE A 12 -27.91 -33.03 21.63
C PHE A 12 -26.83 -33.26 20.58
N ASN A 13 -25.56 -33.35 21.00
CA ASN A 13 -24.44 -33.61 20.10
C ASN A 13 -24.60 -34.95 19.39
N GLN A 14 -25.06 -35.99 20.10
CA GLN A 14 -25.29 -37.32 19.53
C GLN A 14 -26.42 -37.32 18.50
N ILE A 15 -27.55 -36.67 18.78
CA ILE A 15 -28.65 -36.53 17.82
C ILE A 15 -28.20 -35.77 16.56
N VAL A 16 -27.44 -34.70 16.78
CA VAL A 16 -26.93 -33.83 15.73
C VAL A 16 -25.89 -34.56 14.88
N SER A 17 -24.99 -35.35 15.47
CA SER A 17 -24.01 -36.18 14.75
C SER A 17 -24.66 -37.35 14.00
N GLU A 18 -25.67 -38.00 14.57
CA GLU A 18 -26.37 -39.14 13.94
C GLU A 18 -27.26 -38.72 12.75
N GLN A 19 -27.72 -37.47 12.71
CA GLN A 19 -28.64 -36.96 11.68
C GLN A 19 -27.91 -36.14 10.58
N ALA A 20 -26.65 -35.78 10.78
CA ALA A 20 -25.93 -34.91 9.86
C ALA A 20 -25.34 -35.68 8.68
N VAL A 21 -25.93 -35.49 7.49
CA VAL A 21 -25.38 -36.00 6.23
C VAL A 21 -24.14 -35.20 5.78
N ASN A 22 -23.96 -33.98 6.31
CA ASN A 22 -22.85 -33.09 5.96
C ASN A 22 -22.33 -32.36 7.21
N THR A 23 -21.13 -32.72 7.64
CA THR A 23 -20.48 -32.21 8.86
C THR A 23 -20.14 -30.72 8.80
N VAL A 24 -19.89 -30.17 7.60
CA VAL A 24 -19.63 -28.73 7.41
C VAL A 24 -20.88 -27.92 7.71
N ARG A 25 -22.02 -28.31 7.12
CA ARG A 25 -23.32 -27.67 7.41
C ARG A 25 -23.71 -27.82 8.87
N LEU A 26 -23.36 -28.94 9.48
CA LEU A 26 -23.57 -29.17 10.90
C LEU A 26 -22.88 -28.10 11.75
N LEU A 27 -21.60 -27.86 11.50
CA LEU A 27 -20.82 -26.84 12.21
C LEU A 27 -21.39 -25.43 11.97
N GLU A 28 -21.87 -25.12 10.77
CA GLU A 28 -22.55 -23.85 10.51
C GLU A 28 -23.85 -23.69 11.31
N TYR A 29 -24.70 -24.72 11.32
CA TYR A 29 -25.95 -24.68 12.07
C TYR A 29 -25.71 -24.60 13.57
N TYR A 30 -24.73 -25.35 14.06
CA TYR A 30 -24.38 -25.34 15.48
C TYR A 30 -23.83 -23.98 15.92
N TYR A 31 -22.97 -23.36 15.12
CA TYR A 31 -22.48 -22.01 15.39
C TYR A 31 -23.61 -20.97 15.40
N LYS A 32 -24.54 -21.04 14.44
CA LYS A 32 -25.73 -20.18 14.42
C LYS A 32 -26.61 -20.37 15.64
N LEU A 33 -26.76 -21.60 16.13
CA LEU A 33 -27.50 -21.92 17.35
C LEU A 33 -26.76 -21.41 18.59
N TYR A 34 -25.44 -21.61 18.66
CA TYR A 34 -24.59 -21.10 19.73
C TYR A 34 -24.73 -19.59 19.91
N ILE A 35 -24.59 -18.82 18.81
CA ILE A 35 -24.75 -17.35 18.84
C ILE A 35 -26.16 -16.95 19.30
N ARG A 36 -27.20 -17.68 18.88
CA ARG A 36 -28.59 -17.31 19.17
C ARG A 36 -29.07 -17.68 20.56
N LEU A 37 -28.54 -18.76 21.12
CA LEU A 37 -29.07 -19.34 22.34
C LEU A 37 -28.18 -19.02 23.55
N GLU A 38 -26.87 -18.79 23.40
CA GLU A 38 -25.93 -18.51 24.49
C GLU A 38 -26.00 -19.52 25.66
N ILE A 39 -26.40 -20.77 25.39
CA ILE A 39 -26.57 -21.81 26.43
C ILE A 39 -25.28 -22.63 26.56
N LEU A 40 -24.81 -22.84 27.81
CA LEU A 40 -23.67 -23.70 28.19
C LEU A 40 -23.70 -25.12 27.57
N ALA A 41 -24.88 -25.62 27.23
CA ALA A 41 -25.07 -26.94 26.63
C ALA A 41 -24.59 -27.04 25.16
N LEU A 42 -24.39 -25.90 24.48
CA LEU A 42 -23.92 -25.81 23.10
C LEU A 42 -22.45 -25.37 23.03
N SER A 43 -21.57 -26.05 23.76
CA SER A 43 -20.16 -25.67 23.75
C SER A 43 -19.51 -26.10 22.43
N LEU A 44 -18.92 -25.14 21.70
CA LEU A 44 -18.18 -25.40 20.46
C LEU A 44 -17.03 -26.43 20.65
N PRO A 45 -16.32 -26.49 21.79
CA PRO A 45 -15.35 -27.55 22.04
C PRO A 45 -15.96 -28.95 22.05
N SER A 46 -17.17 -29.12 22.61
CA SER A 46 -17.82 -30.43 22.70
C SER A 46 -18.19 -30.99 21.32
N ILE A 47 -18.62 -30.15 20.37
CA ILE A 47 -18.95 -30.67 19.04
C ILE A 47 -17.70 -31.07 18.25
N LEU A 48 -16.61 -30.32 18.38
CA LEU A 48 -15.35 -30.61 17.69
C LEU A 48 -14.78 -31.99 18.05
N GLN A 49 -15.01 -32.47 19.29
CA GLN A 49 -14.59 -33.81 19.73
C GLN A 49 -15.32 -34.96 19.01
N HIS A 50 -16.49 -34.69 18.43
CA HIS A 50 -17.33 -35.70 17.77
C HIS A 50 -17.28 -35.60 16.24
N VAL A 51 -16.50 -34.67 15.69
CA VAL A 51 -16.32 -34.51 14.24
C VAL A 51 -15.24 -35.47 13.76
N GLU A 52 -15.65 -36.52 13.06
CA GLU A 52 -14.72 -37.35 12.29
C GLU A 52 -14.09 -36.53 11.15
N ASN A 53 -12.79 -36.74 10.88
CA ASN A 53 -12.03 -36.01 9.85
C ASN A 53 -12.10 -34.48 9.98
N LEU A 54 -11.92 -33.97 11.20
CA LEU A 54 -11.97 -32.54 11.51
C LEU A 54 -11.02 -31.69 10.63
N ASP A 55 -9.87 -32.24 10.24
CA ASP A 55 -8.91 -31.60 9.33
C ASP A 55 -9.55 -31.23 7.98
N GLU A 56 -10.14 -32.19 7.27
CA GLU A 56 -10.81 -31.96 5.98
C GLU A 56 -12.08 -31.12 6.17
N THR A 57 -12.84 -31.39 7.24
CA THR A 57 -14.07 -30.65 7.55
C THR A 57 -13.81 -29.16 7.79
N LEU A 58 -12.72 -28.81 8.48
CA LEU A 58 -12.31 -27.42 8.67
C LEU A 58 -11.87 -26.77 7.36
N LEU A 59 -11.13 -27.47 6.50
CA LEU A 59 -10.73 -26.93 5.20
C LEU A 59 -11.95 -26.67 4.30
N ASP A 60 -12.91 -27.59 4.30
CA ASP A 60 -14.17 -27.41 3.58
C ASP A 60 -15.01 -26.29 4.18
N LEU A 61 -15.05 -26.16 5.51
CA LEU A 61 -15.74 -25.06 6.18
C LEU A 61 -15.10 -23.71 5.85
N ILE A 62 -13.76 -23.62 5.83
CA ILE A 62 -13.03 -22.42 5.40
C ILE A 62 -13.37 -22.08 3.94
N SER A 63 -13.53 -23.07 3.07
CA SER A 63 -13.90 -22.86 1.67
C SER A 63 -15.32 -22.30 1.50
N GLN A 64 -16.24 -22.65 2.40
CA GLN A 64 -17.66 -22.30 2.30
C GLN A 64 -18.02 -21.06 3.12
N ASN A 65 -17.43 -20.91 4.31
CA ASN A 65 -17.80 -19.90 5.30
C ASN A 65 -16.67 -19.64 6.31
N GLU A 66 -15.75 -18.77 5.94
CA GLU A 66 -14.56 -18.42 6.72
C GLU A 66 -14.89 -17.86 8.11
N ASP A 67 -15.92 -17.03 8.25
CA ASP A 67 -16.31 -16.40 9.52
C ASP A 67 -16.70 -17.45 10.57
N VAL A 68 -17.38 -18.51 10.12
CA VAL A 68 -17.75 -19.64 10.98
C VAL A 68 -16.51 -20.45 11.34
N ALA A 69 -15.64 -20.74 10.36
CA ALA A 69 -14.40 -21.46 10.62
C ALA A 69 -13.51 -20.74 11.65
N LYS A 70 -13.37 -19.41 11.52
CA LYS A 70 -12.63 -18.55 12.44
C LYS A 70 -13.12 -18.69 13.88
N ALA A 71 -14.44 -18.77 14.08
CA ALA A 71 -15.02 -18.93 15.41
C ALA A 71 -14.70 -20.28 16.07
N TYR A 72 -14.40 -21.32 15.30
CA TYR A 72 -14.02 -22.62 15.84
C TYR A 72 -12.53 -22.72 16.22
N ILE A 73 -11.66 -21.88 15.66
CA ILE A 73 -10.20 -21.94 15.92
C ILE A 73 -9.85 -21.82 17.42
N PRO A 74 -10.42 -20.88 18.20
CA PRO A 74 -10.14 -20.77 19.63
C PRO A 74 -10.59 -21.97 20.47
N HIS A 75 -11.44 -22.83 19.91
CA HIS A 75 -12.03 -23.98 20.59
C HIS A 75 -11.36 -25.31 20.23
N LEU A 76 -10.35 -25.29 19.36
CA LEU A 76 -9.50 -26.44 19.10
C LEU A 76 -8.63 -26.74 20.32
N SER A 77 -8.32 -28.02 20.55
CA SER A 77 -7.33 -28.38 21.56
C SER A 77 -5.94 -27.87 21.16
N GLU A 78 -5.08 -27.63 22.14
CA GLU A 78 -3.70 -27.20 21.88
C GLU A 78 -2.98 -28.19 20.96
N GLU A 79 -3.19 -29.50 21.15
CA GLU A 79 -2.63 -30.55 20.28
C GLU A 79 -3.07 -30.40 18.81
N LEU A 80 -4.35 -30.11 18.56
CA LEU A 80 -4.87 -29.94 17.20
C LEU A 80 -4.38 -28.64 16.56
N LEU A 81 -4.34 -27.55 17.33
CA LEU A 81 -3.76 -26.28 16.88
C LEU A 81 -2.30 -26.47 16.47
N ASP A 82 -1.52 -27.19 17.28
CA ASP A 82 -0.12 -27.49 16.99
C ASP A 82 0.03 -28.38 15.76
N GLN A 83 -0.80 -29.43 15.63
CA GLN A 83 -0.78 -30.31 14.47
C GLN A 83 -1.12 -29.56 13.17
N PHE A 84 -2.16 -28.73 13.17
CA PHE A 84 -2.53 -27.94 11.99
C PHE A 84 -1.49 -26.88 11.67
N PHE A 85 -0.95 -26.20 12.69
CA PHE A 85 0.16 -25.27 12.54
C PHE A 85 1.40 -25.93 11.94
N GLU A 86 1.80 -27.10 12.42
CA GLU A 86 2.92 -27.87 11.87
C GLU A 86 2.65 -28.31 10.43
N LYS A 87 1.46 -28.86 10.17
CA LYS A 87 1.08 -29.39 8.85
C LYS A 87 1.05 -28.28 7.81
N ASP A 88 0.29 -27.23 8.07
CA ASP A 88 0.10 -26.13 7.13
C ASP A 88 1.36 -25.25 7.08
N GLY A 89 2.05 -25.06 8.21
CA GLY A 89 3.35 -24.41 8.26
C GLY A 89 4.38 -25.14 7.40
N ARG A 90 4.49 -26.47 7.52
CA ARG A 90 5.39 -27.26 6.65
C ARG A 90 4.99 -27.18 5.18
N GLN A 91 3.70 -27.08 4.84
CA GLN A 91 3.28 -26.86 3.45
C GLN A 91 3.68 -25.48 2.95
N LEU A 92 3.50 -24.43 3.78
CA LEU A 92 3.93 -23.07 3.48
C LEU A 92 5.43 -23.01 3.18
N THR A 93 6.22 -23.83 3.89
CA THR A 93 7.68 -23.89 3.79
C THR A 93 8.20 -25.04 2.90
N SER A 94 7.31 -25.84 2.30
CA SER A 94 7.66 -26.99 1.46
C SER A 94 7.84 -26.57 0.00
N TRP A 95 8.86 -27.13 -0.65
CA TRP A 95 9.23 -26.82 -2.05
C TRP A 95 8.53 -27.72 -3.08
N THR A 96 7.96 -28.85 -2.64
CA THR A 96 7.32 -29.83 -3.53
C THR A 96 5.80 -29.88 -3.37
N ALA A 97 5.28 -29.39 -2.24
CA ALA A 97 3.86 -29.41 -1.96
C ALA A 97 3.23 -28.08 -2.38
N LEU A 98 2.27 -28.12 -3.32
CA LEU A 98 1.38 -27.00 -3.55
C LEU A 98 0.55 -26.79 -2.28
N MET A 99 0.77 -25.66 -1.61
CA MET A 99 -0.13 -25.21 -0.55
C MET A 99 -1.47 -24.84 -1.19
N THR A 100 -2.56 -25.42 -0.69
CA THR A 100 -3.89 -25.06 -1.18
C THR A 100 -4.35 -23.75 -0.53
N PRO A 101 -5.21 -22.95 -1.17
CA PRO A 101 -5.71 -21.71 -0.58
C PRO A 101 -6.35 -21.90 0.80
N HIS A 102 -7.01 -23.05 1.02
CA HIS A 102 -7.67 -23.36 2.28
C HIS A 102 -6.69 -23.72 3.40
N THR A 103 -5.59 -24.41 3.12
CA THR A 103 -4.53 -24.65 4.12
C THR A 103 -3.79 -23.36 4.46
N ALA A 104 -3.58 -22.50 3.46
CA ALA A 104 -3.02 -21.17 3.65
C ALA A 104 -3.90 -20.29 4.56
N GLN A 105 -5.21 -20.34 4.34
CA GLN A 105 -6.17 -19.60 5.14
C GLN A 105 -6.29 -20.17 6.56
N ARG A 106 -6.26 -21.50 6.73
CA ARG A 106 -6.28 -22.11 8.07
C ARG A 106 -5.06 -21.71 8.89
N LEU A 107 -3.86 -21.77 8.31
CA LEU A 107 -2.64 -21.29 8.97
C LEU A 107 -2.75 -19.82 9.38
N HIS A 108 -3.35 -18.99 8.53
CA HIS A 108 -3.58 -17.59 8.86
C HIS A 108 -4.49 -17.42 10.08
N LEU A 109 -5.63 -18.12 10.13
CA LEU A 109 -6.55 -18.03 11.26
C LEU A 109 -5.91 -18.52 12.57
N ILE A 110 -5.07 -19.56 12.51
CA ILE A 110 -4.31 -20.05 13.67
C ILE A 110 -3.29 -19.01 14.15
N LEU A 111 -2.54 -18.40 13.23
CA LEU A 111 -1.58 -17.34 13.56
C LEU A 111 -2.26 -16.08 14.11
N GLU A 112 -3.44 -15.74 13.61
CA GLU A 112 -4.27 -14.66 14.13
C GLU A 112 -4.71 -14.97 15.57
N TYR A 113 -5.22 -16.18 15.82
CA TYR A 113 -5.58 -16.63 17.16
C TYR A 113 -4.40 -16.56 18.13
N TYR A 114 -3.22 -17.06 17.74
CA TYR A 114 -2.02 -16.97 18.56
C TYR A 114 -1.60 -15.52 18.84
N ALA A 115 -1.72 -14.62 17.87
CA ALA A 115 -1.42 -13.20 18.08
C ALA A 115 -2.39 -12.56 19.08
N ASP A 116 -3.65 -12.98 19.10
CA ASP A 116 -4.68 -12.46 20.01
C ASP A 116 -4.53 -13.00 21.44
N CYS A 117 -4.11 -14.26 21.61
CA CYS A 117 -4.11 -14.94 22.90
C CYS A 117 -2.74 -15.08 23.59
N MET A 118 -1.63 -14.96 22.86
CA MET A 118 -0.29 -15.18 23.40
C MET A 118 0.44 -13.88 23.74
N PRO A 119 1.22 -13.84 24.85
CA PRO A 119 2.16 -12.77 25.08
C PRO A 119 3.30 -12.82 24.05
N PHE A 120 3.90 -11.66 23.79
CA PHE A 120 4.91 -11.47 22.75
C PHE A 120 6.03 -12.52 22.72
N ASN A 121 6.54 -12.94 23.89
CA ASN A 121 7.63 -13.94 23.98
C ASN A 121 7.21 -15.33 23.47
N GLN A 122 5.95 -15.72 23.68
CA GLN A 122 5.42 -16.99 23.19
C GLN A 122 5.12 -16.92 21.69
N LEU A 123 4.55 -15.80 21.23
CA LEU A 123 4.37 -15.56 19.80
C LEU A 123 5.71 -15.62 19.07
N LYS A 124 6.77 -15.01 19.62
CA LYS A 124 8.14 -15.11 19.09
C LYS A 124 8.60 -16.57 18.93
N ALA A 125 8.32 -17.44 19.91
CA ALA A 125 8.68 -18.86 19.84
C ALA A 125 7.90 -19.61 18.75
N ILE A 126 6.60 -19.32 18.58
CA ILE A 126 5.79 -19.84 17.48
C ILE A 126 6.38 -19.43 16.13
N LEU A 127 6.86 -18.19 16.01
CA LEU A 127 7.50 -17.71 14.78
C LEU A 127 8.83 -18.39 14.50
N ILE A 128 9.68 -18.54 15.52
CA ILE A 128 10.92 -19.31 15.41
C ILE A 128 10.61 -20.74 14.95
N ARG A 129 9.54 -21.35 15.46
CA ARG A 129 9.11 -22.70 15.07
C ARG A 129 8.61 -22.75 13.62
N LEU A 130 7.80 -21.79 13.17
CA LEU A 130 7.38 -21.68 11.76
C LEU A 130 8.59 -21.58 10.83
N MET A 131 9.58 -20.78 11.23
CA MET A 131 10.83 -20.63 10.51
C MET A 131 11.68 -21.91 10.54
N SER A 132 11.64 -22.66 11.64
CA SER A 132 12.37 -23.93 11.80
C SER A 132 11.85 -25.08 10.91
N PHE A 133 10.62 -24.97 10.39
CA PHE A 133 10.11 -25.94 9.40
C PHE A 133 10.87 -25.85 8.06
N HIS A 134 11.71 -24.84 7.88
CA HIS A 134 12.57 -24.71 6.72
C HIS A 134 13.79 -25.63 6.79
N LYS A 135 14.03 -26.33 5.66
CA LYS A 135 15.40 -26.56 5.19
C LYS A 135 15.64 -25.56 4.06
N VAL A 136 16.25 -24.41 4.37
CA VAL A 136 16.69 -23.46 3.33
C VAL A 136 17.71 -24.20 2.47
N ARG A 137 17.30 -24.62 1.27
CA ARG A 137 18.23 -25.18 0.30
C ARG A 137 18.49 -24.12 -0.77
N PRO A 138 19.72 -23.61 -0.87
CA PRO A 138 20.18 -22.92 -2.06
C PRO A 138 19.76 -23.71 -3.31
N LYS A 139 19.29 -23.05 -4.38
CA LYS A 139 19.08 -23.72 -5.68
C LYS A 139 20.38 -24.41 -6.11
N ASN A 140 21.51 -23.77 -5.80
CA ASN A 140 22.88 -24.22 -6.05
C ASN A 140 23.74 -23.83 -4.84
N ASP A 141 24.86 -24.50 -4.58
CA ASP A 141 25.72 -24.25 -3.40
C ASP A 141 26.20 -22.79 -3.23
N ASP A 142 26.19 -21.99 -4.30
CA ASP A 142 26.62 -20.59 -4.32
C ASP A 142 25.48 -19.55 -4.14
N GLU A 143 24.23 -19.97 -3.92
CA GLU A 143 23.12 -19.01 -3.84
C GLU A 143 23.14 -18.20 -2.55
N ASN A 144 23.08 -16.87 -2.69
CA ASN A 144 23.05 -15.94 -1.56
C ASN A 144 21.83 -16.22 -0.64
N PRO A 145 22.03 -16.36 0.68
CA PRO A 145 20.96 -16.66 1.63
C PRO A 145 19.80 -15.65 1.60
N ASN A 146 20.08 -14.37 1.36
CA ASN A 146 19.06 -13.32 1.28
C ASN A 146 18.17 -13.50 0.03
N ILE A 147 18.75 -13.90 -1.12
CA ILE A 147 17.99 -14.21 -2.34
C ILE A 147 17.09 -15.43 -2.09
N CYS A 148 17.63 -16.45 -1.42
CA CYS A 148 16.89 -17.65 -1.09
C CYS A 148 15.69 -17.34 -0.18
N PHE A 149 15.90 -16.52 0.84
CA PHE A 149 14.87 -16.04 1.76
C PHE A 149 13.82 -15.16 1.06
N TYR A 150 14.25 -14.26 0.18
CA TYR A 150 13.34 -13.44 -0.62
C TYR A 150 12.44 -14.26 -1.54
N ARG A 151 13.00 -15.27 -2.21
CA ARG A 151 12.22 -16.20 -3.04
C ARG A 151 11.16 -16.93 -2.21
N GLN A 152 11.47 -17.30 -0.97
CA GLN A 152 10.51 -17.90 -0.04
C GLN A 152 9.39 -16.92 0.30
N LEU A 153 9.70 -15.67 0.66
CA LEU A 153 8.70 -14.63 0.89
C LEU A 153 7.81 -14.41 -0.34
N ARG A 154 8.37 -14.47 -1.56
CA ARG A 154 7.61 -14.39 -2.81
C ARG A 154 6.71 -15.60 -3.04
N HIS A 155 7.17 -16.81 -2.73
CA HIS A 155 6.35 -18.02 -2.81
C HIS A 155 5.19 -17.96 -1.82
N VAL A 156 5.48 -17.62 -0.55
CA VAL A 156 4.49 -17.33 0.50
C VAL A 156 3.49 -16.30 0.00
N LYS A 157 3.95 -15.24 -0.70
CA LYS A 157 3.07 -14.26 -1.33
C LYS A 157 2.17 -14.90 -2.39
N GLN A 158 2.73 -15.64 -3.33
CA GLN A 158 1.95 -16.26 -4.39
C GLN A 158 0.91 -17.23 -3.81
N SER A 159 1.27 -18.05 -2.83
CA SER A 159 0.36 -18.99 -2.18
C SER A 159 -0.72 -18.31 -1.32
N LEU A 160 -0.39 -17.24 -0.58
CA LEU A 160 -1.34 -16.54 0.29
C LEU A 160 -2.21 -15.51 -0.45
N PHE A 161 -1.75 -14.95 -1.57
CA PHE A 161 -2.40 -13.80 -2.22
C PHE A 161 -2.86 -14.08 -3.66
N SER A 162 -2.68 -15.29 -4.21
CA SER A 162 -3.38 -15.71 -5.44
C SER A 162 -4.69 -16.40 -5.11
N SER A 163 -5.79 -15.65 -5.05
CA SER A 163 -7.12 -16.25 -5.13
C SER A 163 -7.49 -16.49 -6.58
N THR A 164 -7.71 -17.75 -6.91
CA THR A 164 -8.45 -18.16 -8.10
C THR A 164 -9.83 -17.49 -8.04
N ILE A 165 -10.12 -16.64 -9.03
CA ILE A 165 -11.49 -16.24 -9.44
C ILE A 165 -12.26 -15.37 -8.42
N GLN A 166 -12.06 -14.03 -8.43
CA GLN A 166 -13.10 -13.03 -8.79
C GLN A 166 -12.72 -11.58 -8.40
N ARG A 167 -12.84 -10.71 -9.42
CA ARG A 167 -12.99 -9.24 -9.40
C ARG A 167 -11.77 -8.41 -8.95
N GLN A 168 -11.06 -7.96 -9.98
CA GLN A 168 -9.95 -6.99 -10.03
C GLN A 168 -10.21 -5.59 -9.43
N THR A 169 -11.18 -5.42 -8.52
CA THR A 169 -11.40 -4.14 -7.82
C THR A 169 -11.46 -4.26 -6.30
N LYS A 170 -11.49 -5.47 -5.71
CA LYS A 170 -11.43 -5.71 -4.25
C LYS A 170 -10.14 -6.39 -3.76
N ALA A 171 -9.22 -6.71 -4.66
CA ALA A 171 -7.96 -7.39 -4.32
C ALA A 171 -7.05 -6.56 -3.40
N TYR A 172 -7.09 -5.22 -3.53
CA TYR A 172 -6.32 -4.31 -2.69
C TYR A 172 -6.79 -4.33 -1.22
N ASP A 173 -8.10 -4.39 -0.98
CA ASP A 173 -8.67 -4.44 0.37
C ASP A 173 -8.48 -5.81 1.03
N SER A 174 -8.54 -6.91 0.27
CA SER A 174 -8.19 -8.27 0.76
C SER A 174 -6.71 -8.41 1.07
N PHE A 175 -5.85 -7.74 0.29
CA PHE A 175 -4.41 -7.66 0.53
C PHE A 175 -4.08 -6.85 1.80
N LEU A 176 -4.83 -5.76 2.06
CA LEU A 176 -4.73 -4.97 3.29
C LEU A 176 -5.36 -5.64 4.52
N ALA A 177 -6.32 -6.55 4.34
CA ALA A 177 -6.96 -7.30 5.42
C ALA A 177 -5.99 -8.26 6.15
N LYS A 178 -4.85 -8.61 5.53
CA LYS A 178 -3.84 -9.53 6.08
C LYS A 178 -2.76 -8.83 6.92
N LYS A 179 -3.12 -7.72 7.58
CA LYS A 179 -2.25 -6.88 8.42
C LYS A 179 -1.37 -7.70 9.37
N SER A 180 -1.95 -8.71 10.02
CA SER A 180 -1.26 -9.53 11.03
C SER A 180 -0.04 -10.27 10.46
N ILE A 181 -0.10 -10.77 9.21
CA ILE A 181 1.02 -11.49 8.57
C ILE A 181 2.17 -10.52 8.25
N TYR A 182 1.86 -9.33 7.72
CA TYR A 182 2.87 -8.32 7.43
C TYR A 182 3.54 -7.79 8.69
N LEU A 183 2.75 -7.57 9.74
CA LEU A 183 3.27 -7.24 11.05
C LEU A 183 4.18 -8.37 11.56
N LEU A 184 3.76 -9.62 11.41
CA LEU A 184 4.55 -10.79 11.79
C LEU A 184 5.92 -10.85 11.11
N ILE A 185 5.96 -10.65 9.80
CA ILE A 185 7.19 -10.65 9.00
C ILE A 185 8.10 -9.50 9.46
N SER A 186 7.53 -8.32 9.75
CA SER A 186 8.32 -7.18 10.20
C SER A 186 9.00 -7.42 11.56
N GLN A 187 8.36 -8.19 12.45
CA GLN A 187 8.90 -8.54 13.78
C GLN A 187 10.15 -9.44 13.70
N TRP A 188 10.53 -9.93 12.52
CA TRP A 188 11.80 -10.63 12.31
C TRP A 188 13.00 -9.71 12.30
N PHE A 189 12.80 -8.39 12.30
CA PHE A 189 13.84 -7.42 12.05
C PHE A 189 14.02 -6.43 13.21
N PHE A 190 15.27 -6.01 13.38
CA PHE A 190 15.74 -5.19 14.48
C PHE A 190 15.00 -3.87 14.58
N GLU A 191 14.48 -3.29 13.50
CA GLU A 191 13.70 -2.04 13.52
C GLU A 191 12.35 -2.19 14.22
N PHE A 192 11.75 -3.39 14.17
CA PHE A 192 10.41 -3.65 14.69
C PHE A 192 10.40 -4.62 15.86
N ASN A 193 11.54 -5.27 16.13
CA ASN A 193 11.78 -6.14 17.28
C ASN A 193 13.23 -6.02 17.77
N VAL A 194 13.45 -5.40 18.93
CA VAL A 194 14.79 -5.17 19.53
C VAL A 194 15.58 -6.47 19.70
N ALA A 195 14.89 -7.60 19.85
CA ALA A 195 15.51 -8.90 20.06
C ALA A 195 15.88 -9.63 18.75
N SER A 196 15.84 -8.94 17.60
CA SER A 196 16.36 -9.41 16.32
C SER A 196 17.71 -8.77 16.02
N GLU A 197 18.60 -9.51 15.37
CA GLU A 197 19.91 -9.04 14.92
C GLU A 197 19.92 -8.54 13.46
N ASN A 198 18.82 -8.75 12.72
CA ASN A 198 18.78 -8.47 11.28
C ASN A 198 18.03 -7.17 10.99
N SER A 199 18.58 -6.28 10.18
CA SER A 199 17.87 -5.06 9.74
C SER A 199 16.99 -5.32 8.52
N LEU A 200 15.71 -4.95 8.59
CA LEU A 200 14.79 -5.02 7.44
C LEU A 200 15.25 -4.04 6.36
N THR A 201 15.72 -2.86 6.77
CA THR A 201 16.23 -1.84 5.86
C THR A 201 17.39 -2.36 5.04
N GLN A 202 18.40 -2.95 5.71
CA GLN A 202 19.55 -3.55 5.04
C GLN A 202 19.16 -4.76 4.19
N PHE A 203 18.25 -5.59 4.67
CA PHE A 203 17.74 -6.72 3.92
C PHE A 203 17.08 -6.26 2.60
N ILE A 204 16.17 -5.30 2.67
CA ILE A 204 15.48 -4.74 1.50
C ILE A 204 16.46 -4.08 0.53
N ALA A 205 17.42 -3.31 1.04
CA ALA A 205 18.46 -2.66 0.26
C ALA A 205 19.30 -3.71 -0.52
N HIS A 206 19.72 -4.78 0.16
CA HIS A 206 20.46 -5.89 -0.44
C HIS A 206 19.65 -6.67 -1.50
N ILE A 207 18.34 -6.82 -1.30
CA ILE A 207 17.46 -7.42 -2.31
C ILE A 207 17.36 -6.53 -3.55
N ALA A 208 17.25 -5.22 -3.38
CA ALA A 208 17.17 -4.26 -4.47
C ALA A 208 18.44 -4.23 -5.33
N SER A 209 19.62 -4.23 -4.70
CA SER A 209 20.93 -4.29 -5.37
C SER A 209 21.09 -5.57 -6.20
N THR A 210 20.73 -6.70 -5.59
CA THR A 210 20.87 -8.01 -6.23
C THR A 210 19.88 -8.19 -7.38
N GLY A 211 18.66 -7.65 -7.28
CA GLY A 211 17.65 -7.69 -8.33
C GLY A 211 18.09 -6.99 -9.63
N SER A 212 18.83 -5.88 -9.54
CA SER A 212 19.40 -5.19 -10.71
C SER A 212 20.48 -6.00 -11.44
N SER A 213 21.14 -6.94 -10.77
CA SER A 213 22.19 -7.79 -11.37
C SER A 213 21.62 -9.00 -12.14
N LEU A 214 20.39 -9.39 -11.84
CA LEU A 214 19.70 -10.59 -12.34
C LEU A 214 18.75 -10.32 -13.52
N GLU A 215 18.73 -9.11 -14.10
CA GLU A 215 17.93 -8.75 -15.28
C GLU A 215 18.19 -9.62 -16.54
N ARG A 216 19.14 -10.57 -16.47
CA ARG A 216 19.34 -11.63 -17.48
C ARG A 216 18.49 -12.90 -17.27
N GLY A 217 17.63 -12.96 -16.24
CA GLY A 217 16.72 -14.08 -15.95
C GLY A 217 15.28 -13.66 -15.67
N SER A 218 14.32 -14.58 -15.86
CA SER A 218 12.86 -14.32 -15.84
C SER A 218 12.23 -14.01 -14.47
N GLU A 219 13.01 -13.85 -13.40
CA GLU A 219 12.48 -13.60 -12.05
C GLU A 219 12.56 -12.10 -11.71
N VAL A 220 11.60 -11.31 -12.19
CA VAL A 220 11.41 -9.92 -11.71
C VAL A 220 11.13 -9.96 -10.21
N MET A 221 11.94 -9.25 -9.42
CA MET A 221 11.81 -9.17 -7.96
C MET A 221 10.62 -8.25 -7.61
N ASP A 222 9.55 -8.84 -7.10
CA ASP A 222 8.38 -8.17 -6.53
C ASP A 222 8.66 -7.60 -5.12
N MET A 223 9.00 -6.32 -5.05
CA MET A 223 9.32 -5.63 -3.78
C MET A 223 8.09 -5.33 -2.91
N SER A 224 6.87 -5.61 -3.39
CA SER A 224 5.67 -5.10 -2.74
C SER A 224 5.52 -5.67 -1.33
N VAL A 225 5.76 -6.98 -1.13
CA VAL A 225 5.61 -7.63 0.20
C VAL A 225 6.49 -7.00 1.25
N LEU A 226 7.73 -6.70 0.88
CA LEU A 226 8.70 -6.11 1.79
C LEU A 226 8.31 -4.67 2.15
N LEU A 227 7.95 -3.87 1.15
CA LEU A 227 7.47 -2.51 1.37
C LEU A 227 6.18 -2.48 2.19
N TYR A 228 5.25 -3.41 1.97
CA TYR A 228 4.01 -3.52 2.75
C TYR A 228 4.24 -4.03 4.17
N SER A 229 5.20 -4.94 4.37
CA SER A 229 5.62 -5.36 5.72
C SER A 229 6.16 -4.16 6.50
N TYR A 230 7.05 -3.39 5.87
CA TYR A 230 7.63 -2.19 6.46
C TYR A 230 6.56 -1.12 6.77
N PHE A 231 5.67 -0.86 5.82
CA PHE A 231 4.54 0.06 5.98
C PHE A 231 3.62 -0.34 7.14
N THR A 232 3.22 -1.61 7.18
CA THR A 232 2.30 -2.11 8.20
C THR A 232 2.89 -2.01 9.58
N ALA A 233 4.19 -2.31 9.71
CA ALA A 233 4.93 -2.20 10.96
C ALA A 233 5.07 -0.75 11.45
N CYS A 234 5.40 0.18 10.55
CA CYS A 234 5.47 1.60 10.88
C CYS A 234 4.12 2.16 11.34
N LYS A 235 3.04 1.76 10.66
CA LYS A 235 1.67 2.13 11.03
C LYS A 235 1.27 1.56 12.39
N ASP A 236 1.67 0.33 12.70
CA ASP A 236 1.36 -0.32 13.97
C ASP A 236 2.15 0.27 15.15
N LEU A 237 3.43 0.61 14.94
CA LEU A 237 4.23 1.33 15.92
C LEU A 237 3.63 2.68 16.29
N ASN A 238 3.16 3.47 15.30
CA ASN A 238 2.45 4.72 15.57
C ASN A 238 1.15 4.46 16.35
N ALA A 239 0.34 3.49 15.92
CA ALA A 239 -0.93 3.19 16.59
C ALA A 239 -0.76 2.71 18.05
N SER A 240 0.35 2.03 18.36
CA SER A 240 0.69 1.55 19.71
C SER A 240 1.49 2.54 20.55
N GLY A 241 1.93 3.67 19.97
CA GLY A 241 2.83 4.65 20.61
C GLY A 241 4.27 4.15 20.81
N GLY A 242 4.65 3.01 20.19
CA GLY A 242 6.01 2.48 20.23
C GLY A 242 6.98 3.17 19.27
N ASP A 243 6.47 4.03 18.37
CA ASP A 243 7.24 4.78 17.39
C ASP A 243 8.25 5.76 18.03
N VAL A 244 7.90 6.40 19.15
CA VAL A 244 8.79 7.34 19.87
C VAL A 244 10.14 6.70 20.23
N LEU A 245 10.14 5.43 20.61
CA LEU A 245 11.35 4.70 20.97
C LEU A 245 12.11 4.17 19.75
N ARG A 246 11.38 3.79 18.70
CA ARG A 246 11.92 3.00 17.58
C ARG A 246 12.32 3.83 16.37
N ILE A 247 11.86 5.07 16.29
CA ILE A 247 12.20 5.96 15.19
C ILE A 247 13.71 6.21 15.09
N PHE A 248 14.45 6.28 16.20
CA PHE A 248 15.89 6.49 16.18
C PHE A 248 16.62 5.31 15.52
N ASP A 249 16.26 4.08 15.91
CA ASP A 249 16.80 2.85 15.33
C ASP A 249 16.49 2.76 13.82
N ILE A 250 15.26 3.11 13.43
CA ILE A 250 14.81 3.10 12.04
C ILE A 250 15.60 4.13 11.22
N ILE A 251 15.73 5.35 11.71
CA ILE A 251 16.43 6.43 11.00
C ILE A 251 17.94 6.15 10.95
N GLU A 252 18.53 5.55 11.98
CA GLU A 252 19.92 5.10 11.96
C GLU A 252 20.15 4.00 10.92
N ALA A 253 19.27 3.00 10.86
CA ALA A 253 19.34 1.92 9.87
C ALA A 253 19.24 2.48 8.43
N VAL A 254 18.29 3.39 8.20
CA VAL A 254 18.13 4.11 6.93
C VAL A 254 19.37 4.92 6.58
N ASN A 255 19.89 5.75 7.48
CA ASN A 255 21.05 6.60 7.22
C ASN A 255 22.30 5.77 6.90
N THR A 256 22.46 4.65 7.59
CA THR A 256 23.54 3.68 7.34
C THR A 256 23.41 3.07 5.96
N ALA A 257 22.21 2.63 5.58
CA ALA A 257 21.95 2.05 4.26
C ALA A 257 22.14 3.08 3.13
N VAL A 258 21.71 4.34 3.32
CA VAL A 258 21.93 5.42 2.35
C VAL A 258 23.42 5.62 2.10
N ARG A 259 24.23 5.70 3.17
CA ARG A 259 25.69 5.88 3.05
C ARG A 259 26.33 4.73 2.26
N GLN A 260 25.99 3.50 2.61
CA GLN A 260 26.50 2.30 1.92
C GLN A 260 26.11 2.27 0.44
N SER A 261 24.86 2.62 0.13
CA SER A 261 24.37 2.66 -1.25
C SER A 261 25.07 3.73 -2.10
N LEU A 262 25.27 4.93 -1.55
CA LEU A 262 26.01 6.01 -2.21
C LEU A 262 27.48 5.66 -2.44
N GLU A 263 28.08 4.89 -1.53
CA GLU A 263 29.45 4.40 -1.70
C GLU A 263 29.56 3.45 -2.90
N ARG A 264 28.55 2.60 -3.12
CA ARG A 264 28.48 1.56 -4.16
C ARG A 264 27.97 2.03 -5.54
N ASP A 265 27.41 3.25 -5.66
CA ASP A 265 26.80 3.80 -6.91
C ASP A 265 25.63 2.94 -7.44
N GLU A 266 24.82 2.37 -6.54
CA GLU A 266 23.69 1.52 -6.90
C GLU A 266 22.35 2.27 -6.80
N SER A 267 21.74 2.55 -7.97
CA SER A 267 20.53 3.38 -8.05
C SER A 267 19.25 2.71 -7.54
N SER A 268 19.14 1.39 -7.70
CA SER A 268 18.01 0.58 -7.23
C SER A 268 17.93 0.55 -5.70
N GLU A 269 19.07 0.39 -5.04
CA GLU A 269 19.20 0.35 -3.58
C GLU A 269 18.79 1.68 -2.95
N LEU A 270 19.38 2.80 -3.41
CA LEU A 270 19.06 4.12 -2.86
C LEU A 270 17.58 4.46 -3.04
N GLY A 271 17.00 4.16 -4.20
CA GLY A 271 15.60 4.48 -4.46
C GLY A 271 14.63 3.75 -3.52
N VAL A 272 14.92 2.49 -3.20
CA VAL A 272 14.12 1.73 -2.23
C VAL A 272 14.35 2.26 -0.81
N ILE A 273 15.58 2.61 -0.42
CA ILE A 273 15.84 3.18 0.91
C ILE A 273 15.12 4.52 1.09
N LEU A 274 15.12 5.40 0.08
CA LEU A 274 14.34 6.64 0.10
C LEU A 274 12.85 6.33 0.30
N THR A 275 12.32 5.31 -0.37
CA THR A 275 10.92 4.85 -0.20
C THR A 275 10.65 4.37 1.23
N LEU A 276 11.54 3.58 1.84
CA LEU A 276 11.41 3.13 3.24
C LEU A 276 11.39 4.32 4.20
N THR A 277 12.21 5.33 3.92
CA THR A 277 12.28 6.56 4.72
C THR A 277 10.99 7.37 4.62
N GLN A 278 10.45 7.50 3.41
CA GLN A 278 9.15 8.13 3.17
C GLN A 278 8.05 7.42 3.96
N ILE A 279 8.02 6.08 3.91
CA ILE A 279 7.03 5.27 4.67
C ILE A 279 7.16 5.49 6.18
N ALA A 280 8.36 5.40 6.73
CA ALA A 280 8.59 5.56 8.17
C ALA A 280 8.14 6.96 8.64
N LEU A 281 8.58 8.01 7.94
CA LEU A 281 8.33 9.38 8.36
C LEU A 281 6.89 9.85 8.06
N GLU A 282 6.18 9.28 7.09
CA GLU A 282 4.74 9.52 6.94
C GLU A 282 3.98 9.09 8.20
N HIS A 283 4.38 7.98 8.83
CA HIS A 283 3.69 7.47 10.01
C HIS A 283 4.21 8.03 11.33
N MET A 284 5.48 8.39 11.45
CA MET A 284 6.10 8.71 12.75
C MET A 284 6.34 10.22 12.96
N HIS A 285 6.06 11.08 11.97
CA HIS A 285 6.35 12.51 12.07
C HIS A 285 5.64 13.21 13.24
N ALA A 286 4.42 12.81 13.58
CA ALA A 286 3.62 13.45 14.63
C ALA A 286 4.26 13.29 16.02
N SER A 287 4.94 12.17 16.25
CA SER A 287 5.51 11.81 17.54
C SER A 287 6.86 12.47 17.82
N VAL A 288 7.56 12.94 16.78
CA VAL A 288 8.96 13.40 16.88
C VAL A 288 9.19 14.76 16.22
N GLY A 289 8.18 15.32 15.54
CA GLY A 289 8.31 16.57 14.78
C GLY A 289 9.28 16.48 13.60
N TYR A 290 9.66 15.26 13.19
CA TYR A 290 10.66 15.01 12.16
C TYR A 290 9.98 14.46 10.91
N THR A 291 10.04 15.22 9.82
CA THR A 291 9.38 14.91 8.55
C THR A 291 10.38 14.39 7.53
N TYR A 292 9.89 13.75 6.46
CA TYR A 292 10.76 13.39 5.33
C TYR A 292 11.46 14.60 4.72
N ALA A 293 10.81 15.77 4.71
CA ALA A 293 11.43 17.01 4.24
C ALA A 293 12.62 17.43 5.10
N SER A 294 12.45 17.48 6.42
CA SER A 294 13.53 17.83 7.35
C SER A 294 14.66 16.80 7.32
N TRP A 295 14.32 15.52 7.22
CA TRP A 295 15.33 14.46 7.09
C TRP A 295 16.12 14.58 5.78
N PHE A 296 15.45 14.79 4.65
CA PHE A 296 16.10 14.90 3.34
C PHE A 296 17.05 16.11 3.30
N GLU A 297 16.59 17.26 3.81
CA GLU A 297 17.40 18.48 3.89
C GLU A 297 18.61 18.28 4.81
N ALA A 298 18.41 17.73 6.01
CA ALA A 298 19.49 17.44 6.96
C ALA A 298 20.51 16.46 6.37
N THR A 299 20.05 15.38 5.75
CA THR A 299 20.88 14.29 5.26
C THR A 299 21.69 14.69 4.03
N PHE A 300 21.07 15.37 3.06
CA PHE A 300 21.69 15.58 1.75
C PHE A 300 22.11 17.03 1.48
N VAL A 301 21.42 18.03 2.04
CA VAL A 301 21.59 19.43 1.63
C VAL A 301 22.34 20.28 2.66
N SER A 302 22.20 19.97 3.94
CA SER A 302 22.80 20.73 5.04
C SER A 302 24.34 20.77 4.96
N SER A 303 24.96 21.67 5.73
CA SER A 303 26.42 21.73 5.85
C SER A 303 27.04 20.46 6.45
N SER A 304 26.26 19.69 7.22
CA SER A 304 26.61 18.38 7.77
C SER A 304 26.13 17.22 6.89
N SER A 305 25.86 17.48 5.61
CA SER A 305 25.43 16.47 4.65
C SER A 305 26.38 15.27 4.60
N ILE A 306 25.82 14.09 4.37
CA ILE A 306 26.59 12.86 4.15
C ILE A 306 27.26 12.84 2.75
N LEU A 307 26.93 13.81 1.89
CA LEU A 307 27.43 13.87 0.53
C LEU A 307 28.78 14.59 0.44
N ASP A 308 29.73 13.93 -0.21
CA ASP A 308 30.94 14.53 -0.76
C ASP A 308 30.76 14.89 -2.26
N LYS A 309 31.79 15.43 -2.92
CA LYS A 309 31.73 15.82 -4.34
C LYS A 309 31.37 14.65 -5.28
N ARG A 310 31.86 13.43 -4.98
CA ARG A 310 31.64 12.23 -5.81
C ARG A 310 30.20 11.73 -5.62
N THR A 311 29.83 11.45 -4.39
CA THR A 311 28.50 10.96 -3.98
C THR A 311 27.40 11.94 -4.32
N SER A 312 27.66 13.26 -4.32
CA SER A 312 26.71 14.28 -4.80
C SER A 312 26.32 14.10 -6.27
N THR A 313 27.28 13.71 -7.12
CA THR A 313 27.04 13.50 -8.56
C THR A 313 26.24 12.22 -8.80
N VAL A 314 26.60 11.16 -8.07
CA VAL A 314 25.86 9.88 -8.03
C VAL A 314 24.43 10.11 -7.56
N PHE A 315 24.25 10.83 -6.45
CA PHE A 315 22.95 11.16 -5.88
C PHE A 315 22.03 11.84 -6.89
N ILE A 316 22.49 12.91 -7.56
CA ILE A 316 21.69 13.61 -8.57
C ILE A 316 21.34 12.71 -9.77
N LYS A 317 22.27 11.87 -10.22
CA LYS A 317 22.02 10.90 -11.29
C LYS A 317 20.89 9.93 -10.89
N ILE A 318 20.91 9.42 -9.66
CA ILE A 318 19.88 8.49 -9.15
C ILE A 318 18.54 9.21 -9.05
N LEU A 319 18.49 10.42 -8.47
CA LEU A 319 17.25 11.19 -8.38
C LEU A 319 16.62 11.47 -9.75
N LEU A 320 17.44 11.77 -10.77
CA LEU A 320 16.96 11.93 -12.14
C LEU A 320 16.29 10.66 -12.67
N GLN A 321 16.86 9.48 -12.42
CA GLN A 321 16.28 8.19 -12.83
C GLN A 321 14.93 7.91 -12.15
N MET A 322 14.80 8.31 -10.88
CA MET A 322 13.58 8.11 -10.09
C MET A 322 12.45 9.08 -10.43
N THR A 323 12.73 10.21 -11.10
CA THR A 323 11.78 11.32 -11.29
C THR A 323 10.43 10.89 -11.88
N LEU A 324 10.40 9.88 -12.76
CA LEU A 324 9.16 9.42 -13.40
C LEU A 324 8.24 8.61 -12.49
N TYR A 325 8.81 7.94 -11.50
CA TYR A 325 8.13 6.98 -10.62
C TYR A 325 7.79 7.57 -9.24
N GLU A 326 8.34 8.74 -8.93
CA GLU A 326 8.19 9.39 -7.64
C GLU A 326 6.84 10.06 -7.43
N LEU A 327 6.43 10.13 -6.16
CA LEU A 327 5.21 10.82 -5.75
C LEU A 327 5.34 12.34 -5.96
N PRO A 328 4.26 13.06 -6.34
CA PRO A 328 4.35 14.48 -6.60
C PRO A 328 4.80 15.32 -5.40
N SER A 329 4.39 14.93 -4.19
CA SER A 329 4.83 15.51 -2.90
C SER A 329 6.33 15.34 -2.67
N VAL A 330 6.86 14.15 -2.92
CA VAL A 330 8.29 13.83 -2.80
C VAL A 330 9.10 14.66 -3.80
N LEU A 331 8.64 14.75 -5.04
CA LEU A 331 9.22 15.63 -6.06
C LEU A 331 9.24 17.09 -5.59
N GLN A 332 8.17 17.58 -4.97
CA GLN A 332 8.14 18.93 -4.39
C GLN A 332 9.16 19.10 -3.26
N ILE A 333 9.29 18.13 -2.36
CA ILE A 333 10.28 18.12 -1.28
C ILE A 333 11.70 18.21 -1.85
N HIS A 334 12.06 17.29 -2.76
CA HIS A 334 13.40 17.25 -3.34
C HIS A 334 13.70 18.52 -4.14
N GLY A 335 12.74 18.95 -4.98
CA GLY A 335 12.88 20.16 -5.78
C GLY A 335 13.06 21.41 -4.92
N LYS A 336 12.36 21.51 -3.79
CA LYS A 336 12.49 22.63 -2.86
C LYS A 336 13.85 22.64 -2.19
N ALA A 337 14.24 21.51 -1.59
CA ALA A 337 15.51 21.38 -0.89
C ALA A 337 16.71 21.69 -1.82
N LEU A 338 16.63 21.31 -3.09
CA LEU A 338 17.71 21.50 -4.06
C LEU A 338 17.64 22.84 -4.83
N SER A 339 16.53 23.59 -4.75
CA SER A 339 16.30 24.79 -5.57
C SER A 339 17.36 25.88 -5.41
N ASN A 340 17.88 26.06 -4.20
CA ASN A 340 18.91 27.05 -3.87
C ASN A 340 20.23 26.40 -3.44
N CYS A 341 20.38 25.09 -3.66
CA CYS A 341 21.57 24.35 -3.25
C CYS A 341 22.70 24.55 -4.28
N SER A 342 23.75 25.27 -3.87
CA SER A 342 24.95 25.51 -4.68
C SER A 342 26.09 24.52 -4.42
N THR A 343 26.01 23.74 -3.33
CA THR A 343 27.05 22.79 -2.90
C THR A 343 26.99 21.47 -3.65
N ILE A 344 25.81 21.08 -4.14
CA ILE A 344 25.58 19.83 -4.88
C ILE A 344 25.66 20.10 -6.39
N PRO A 345 26.65 19.52 -7.11
CA PRO A 345 26.76 19.67 -8.56
C PRO A 345 25.50 19.18 -9.28
N ASN A 346 25.10 19.88 -10.35
CA ASN A 346 23.94 19.54 -11.19
C ASN A 346 22.58 19.54 -10.48
N SER A 347 22.47 20.08 -9.25
CA SER A 347 21.20 20.24 -8.53
C SER A 347 20.13 20.95 -9.36
N GLN A 348 20.52 22.01 -10.09
CA GLN A 348 19.61 22.80 -10.94
C GLN A 348 19.06 22.02 -12.15
N VAL A 349 19.83 21.05 -12.66
CA VAL A 349 19.36 20.16 -13.74
C VAL A 349 18.23 19.29 -13.22
N TYR A 350 18.41 18.69 -12.04
CA TYR A 350 17.37 17.90 -11.39
C TYR A 350 16.14 18.74 -11.02
N VAL A 351 16.33 19.94 -10.45
CA VAL A 351 15.23 20.86 -10.13
C VAL A 351 14.40 21.21 -11.39
N SER A 352 15.06 21.37 -12.53
CA SER A 352 14.38 21.61 -13.81
C SER A 352 13.58 20.40 -14.27
N ALA A 353 14.11 19.18 -14.12
CA ALA A 353 13.40 17.93 -14.41
C ALA A 353 12.17 17.74 -13.50
N VAL A 354 12.32 18.02 -12.20
CA VAL A 354 11.23 18.01 -11.22
C VAL A 354 10.11 18.99 -11.62
N ARG A 355 10.45 20.24 -11.94
CA ARG A 355 9.45 21.24 -12.37
C ARG A 355 8.70 20.79 -13.62
N LYS A 356 9.40 20.22 -14.59
CA LYS A 356 8.79 19.64 -15.79
C LYS A 356 7.84 18.51 -15.43
N ARG A 357 8.26 17.59 -14.55
CA ARG A 357 7.44 16.45 -14.14
C ARG A 357 6.20 16.86 -13.36
N LEU A 358 6.32 17.81 -12.43
CA LEU A 358 5.19 18.36 -11.69
C LEU A 358 4.17 19.02 -12.63
N LEU A 359 4.63 19.73 -13.66
CA LEU A 359 3.78 20.30 -14.70
C LEU A 359 3.02 19.21 -15.50
N GLU A 360 3.69 18.12 -15.87
CA GLU A 360 3.07 16.96 -16.53
C GLU A 360 1.98 16.32 -15.66
N LEU A 361 2.17 16.33 -14.34
CA LEU A 361 1.21 15.82 -13.36
C LEU A 361 0.10 16.83 -13.01
N GLY A 362 0.05 17.98 -13.67
CA GLY A 362 -0.98 19.01 -13.47
C GLY A 362 -0.77 19.90 -12.23
N LEU A 363 0.41 19.86 -11.61
CA LEU A 363 0.79 20.72 -10.48
C LEU A 363 1.55 21.96 -10.98
N ASN A 364 1.30 23.12 -10.35
CA ASN A 364 1.95 24.37 -10.74
C ASN A 364 3.43 24.40 -10.32
N GLN A 365 4.25 25.20 -11.01
CA GLN A 365 5.72 25.20 -10.96
C GLN A 365 6.33 25.84 -9.69
N HIS A 366 5.54 26.23 -8.70
CA HIS A 366 5.99 27.00 -7.54
C HIS A 366 6.25 26.13 -6.30
N LEU A 367 7.52 25.91 -5.98
CA LEU A 367 8.02 25.16 -4.82
C LEU A 367 8.12 26.06 -3.58
N LYS A 368 7.08 26.82 -3.23
CA LYS A 368 7.19 27.84 -2.18
C LYS A 368 7.27 27.22 -0.77
N ASN A 369 6.50 26.15 -0.53
CA ASN A 369 6.42 25.47 0.76
C ASN A 369 6.77 23.97 0.63
N TYR A 370 6.91 23.26 1.75
CA TYR A 370 6.91 21.79 1.79
C TYR A 370 5.47 21.25 1.92
N PRO A 371 5.13 20.10 1.33
CA PRO A 371 3.83 19.47 1.53
C PRO A 371 3.60 19.07 2.98
N THR A 372 2.34 19.12 3.40
CA THR A 372 1.88 18.73 4.74
C THR A 372 1.83 17.21 4.93
N SER A 373 1.75 16.43 3.84
CA SER A 373 1.86 14.97 3.87
C SER A 373 2.46 14.46 2.56
N ILE A 374 3.15 13.33 2.60
CA ILE A 374 3.73 12.67 1.42
C ILE A 374 2.62 12.18 0.46
N MET A 375 1.36 12.08 0.89
CA MET A 375 0.26 11.71 0.00
C MET A 375 -0.50 12.91 -0.56
N THR A 376 -0.23 14.11 -0.03
CA THR A 376 -0.97 15.32 -0.38
C THR A 376 0.02 16.39 -0.86
N PRO A 377 0.32 16.43 -2.17
CA PRO A 377 1.21 17.46 -2.70
C PRO A 377 0.59 18.83 -2.46
N LEU A 378 1.44 19.85 -2.31
CA LEU A 378 0.99 21.23 -2.29
C LEU A 378 0.30 21.53 -3.61
N ARG A 379 -1.01 21.72 -3.52
CA ARG A 379 -1.75 22.37 -4.58
C ARG A 379 -1.46 23.87 -4.48
N ALA A 380 -1.50 24.55 -5.62
CA ALA A 380 -1.28 25.99 -5.72
C ALA A 380 -2.38 26.84 -5.03
N GLU A 381 -3.11 26.25 -4.09
CA GLU A 381 -4.21 26.83 -3.31
C GLU A 381 -3.70 27.73 -2.16
N SER A 382 -2.40 28.04 -2.11
CA SER A 382 -1.80 29.06 -1.23
C SER A 382 -1.23 30.26 -2.00
N ILE A 383 -1.66 30.47 -3.25
CA ILE A 383 -1.64 31.80 -3.91
C ILE A 383 -3.06 32.40 -3.96
N THR A 384 -4.04 31.72 -3.36
CA THR A 384 -5.44 32.16 -3.26
C THR A 384 -5.73 33.05 -2.05
N GLU A 385 -4.77 33.33 -1.15
CA GLU A 385 -4.98 34.33 -0.08
C GLU A 385 -4.91 35.79 -0.56
N THR A 386 -4.56 36.04 -1.83
CA THR A 386 -4.80 37.35 -2.48
C THR A 386 -5.74 37.29 -3.67
N LEU A 387 -6.32 36.13 -3.97
CA LEU A 387 -7.34 35.99 -5.01
C LEU A 387 -8.37 34.95 -4.55
N ASN A 388 -9.32 35.39 -3.73
CA ASN A 388 -10.61 34.71 -3.58
C ASN A 388 -11.22 34.52 -4.98
N ILE A 389 -11.20 33.29 -5.52
CA ILE A 389 -11.90 32.99 -6.77
C ILE A 389 -12.80 31.76 -6.56
N PRO A 390 -14.09 31.97 -6.26
CA PRO A 390 -15.12 30.96 -6.43
C PRO A 390 -15.36 30.72 -7.94
N ASP A 391 -15.42 29.44 -8.35
CA ASP A 391 -15.93 28.91 -9.63
C ASP A 391 -15.65 29.73 -10.92
N GLU A 392 -14.37 29.80 -11.34
CA GLU A 392 -13.88 30.50 -12.56
C GLU A 392 -14.69 30.24 -13.84
N VAL A 393 -15.23 29.02 -14.03
CA VAL A 393 -16.00 28.70 -15.23
C VAL A 393 -17.35 29.39 -15.20
N GLU A 394 -18.04 29.42 -14.05
CA GLU A 394 -19.35 30.08 -13.91
C GLU A 394 -19.22 31.60 -14.12
N GLU A 395 -18.18 32.23 -13.56
CA GLU A 395 -17.95 33.66 -13.72
C GLU A 395 -17.60 34.01 -15.18
N VAL A 396 -16.74 33.23 -15.83
CA VAL A 396 -16.41 33.42 -17.24
C VAL A 396 -17.67 33.25 -18.11
N LEU A 397 -18.55 32.31 -17.78
CA LEU A 397 -19.83 32.15 -18.47
C LEU A 397 -20.79 33.33 -18.21
N GLN A 398 -20.81 33.86 -16.99
CA GLN A 398 -21.57 35.08 -16.66
C GLN A 398 -21.04 36.29 -17.43
N GLN A 399 -19.73 36.52 -17.45
CA GLN A 399 -19.11 37.61 -18.19
C GLN A 399 -19.32 37.46 -19.71
N PHE A 400 -19.27 36.23 -20.22
CA PHE A 400 -19.56 35.93 -21.62
C PHE A 400 -21.02 36.26 -21.97
N THR A 401 -21.95 35.93 -21.07
CA THR A 401 -23.39 36.23 -21.23
C THR A 401 -23.64 37.74 -21.14
N GLN A 402 -23.06 38.42 -20.14
CA GLN A 402 -23.21 39.86 -19.93
C GLN A 402 -22.60 40.70 -21.06
N LYS A 403 -21.59 40.18 -21.77
CA LYS A 403 -20.94 40.83 -22.92
C LYS A 403 -21.44 40.29 -24.27
N ASN A 404 -22.72 39.92 -24.34
CA ASN A 404 -23.39 39.50 -25.58
C ASN A 404 -22.62 38.41 -26.36
N ASN A 405 -22.22 37.31 -25.69
CA ASN A 405 -21.47 36.20 -26.28
C ASN A 405 -20.08 36.58 -26.83
N THR A 406 -19.47 37.63 -26.30
CA THR A 406 -18.08 38.00 -26.62
C THR A 406 -17.13 37.39 -25.60
N VAL A 407 -16.08 36.72 -26.07
CA VAL A 407 -15.06 36.11 -25.18
C VAL A 407 -14.41 37.18 -24.29
N PRO A 408 -14.40 37.01 -22.96
CA PRO A 408 -13.78 37.97 -22.06
C PRO A 408 -12.31 38.24 -22.42
N LYS A 409 -11.92 39.52 -22.46
CA LYS A 409 -10.54 39.94 -22.77
C LYS A 409 -9.52 39.35 -21.80
N THR A 410 -9.89 39.22 -20.54
CA THR A 410 -9.10 38.57 -19.48
C THR A 410 -8.78 37.11 -19.81
N LEU A 411 -9.77 36.35 -20.30
CA LEU A 411 -9.58 34.98 -20.74
C LEU A 411 -8.68 34.89 -21.99
N LEU A 412 -8.83 35.84 -22.92
CA LEU A 412 -7.96 35.90 -24.11
C LEU A 412 -6.51 36.22 -23.74
N GLN A 413 -6.29 37.14 -22.82
CA GLN A 413 -4.96 37.45 -22.29
C GLN A 413 -4.36 36.22 -21.59
N ALA A 414 -5.14 35.54 -20.74
CA ALA A 414 -4.69 34.32 -20.07
C ALA A 414 -4.36 33.19 -21.07
N SER A 415 -5.08 33.09 -22.20
CA SER A 415 -4.76 32.12 -23.27
C SER A 415 -3.39 32.36 -23.94
N VAL A 416 -2.87 33.59 -23.85
CA VAL A 416 -1.59 34.00 -24.46
C VAL A 416 -0.48 34.00 -23.41
N PHE A 417 -0.68 34.71 -22.29
CA PHE A 417 0.34 34.92 -21.25
C PHE A 417 0.44 33.74 -20.27
N HIS A 418 -0.63 32.95 -20.11
CA HIS A 418 -0.70 31.80 -19.22
C HIS A 418 -1.14 30.54 -19.98
N ARG A 419 -0.52 30.30 -21.15
CA ARG A 419 -0.88 29.23 -22.08
C ARG A 419 -0.99 27.85 -21.42
N GLN A 420 -0.08 27.51 -20.51
CA GLN A 420 -0.09 26.22 -19.83
C GLN A 420 -1.30 26.06 -18.92
N TRP A 421 -1.63 27.06 -18.11
CA TRP A 421 -2.85 27.09 -17.30
C TRP A 421 -4.11 27.00 -18.18
N PHE A 422 -4.14 27.78 -19.27
CA PHE A 422 -5.29 27.78 -20.17
C PHE A 422 -5.55 26.39 -20.77
N VAL A 423 -4.50 25.72 -21.25
CA VAL A 423 -4.60 24.41 -21.92
C VAL A 423 -4.82 23.26 -20.93
N PHE A 424 -4.11 23.23 -19.80
CA PHE A 424 -4.10 22.09 -18.89
C PHE A 424 -5.06 22.22 -17.70
N THR A 425 -5.56 23.42 -17.41
CA THR A 425 -6.42 23.67 -16.24
C THR A 425 -7.78 24.20 -16.66
N PHE A 426 -7.83 25.30 -17.40
CA PHE A 426 -9.09 25.95 -17.76
C PHE A 426 -9.89 25.14 -18.79
N LEU A 427 -9.28 24.72 -19.90
CA LEU A 427 -10.00 23.97 -20.94
C LEU A 427 -10.59 22.64 -20.40
N PRO A 428 -9.85 21.77 -19.68
CA PRO A 428 -10.43 20.54 -19.13
C PRO A 428 -11.61 20.81 -18.20
N LYS A 429 -11.51 21.83 -17.32
CA LYS A 429 -12.63 22.25 -16.45
C LYS A 429 -13.83 22.72 -17.26
N LEU A 430 -13.63 23.56 -18.28
CA LEU A 430 -14.70 24.06 -19.16
C LEU A 430 -15.40 22.91 -19.91
N PHE A 431 -14.66 21.92 -20.40
CA PHE A 431 -15.24 20.74 -21.09
C PHE A 431 -15.98 19.80 -20.12
N ALA A 432 -15.49 19.67 -18.88
CA ALA A 432 -16.09 18.82 -17.86
C ALA A 432 -17.27 19.48 -17.11
N TRP A 433 -17.43 20.81 -17.20
CA TRP A 433 -18.44 21.57 -16.45
C TRP A 433 -19.88 21.14 -16.79
N GLN A 434 -20.72 20.95 -15.76
CA GLN A 434 -22.13 20.51 -15.83
C GLN A 434 -23.04 21.43 -14.99
N GLY A 435 -23.02 22.74 -15.23
CA GLY A 435 -23.86 23.71 -14.52
C GLY A 435 -25.19 24.02 -15.22
N ARG A 436 -25.90 25.05 -14.74
CA ARG A 436 -27.25 25.43 -15.22
C ARG A 436 -27.24 25.99 -16.65
N HIS A 437 -26.13 26.59 -17.09
CA HIS A 437 -25.99 27.28 -18.37
C HIS A 437 -25.17 26.48 -19.42
N MET A 438 -25.56 25.22 -19.67
CA MET A 438 -24.86 24.33 -20.62
C MET A 438 -24.79 24.87 -22.05
N GLU A 439 -25.80 25.65 -22.47
CA GLU A 439 -25.83 26.29 -23.78
C GLU A 439 -24.78 27.41 -23.90
N THR A 440 -24.71 28.28 -22.89
CA THR A 440 -23.68 29.33 -22.78
C THR A 440 -22.27 28.74 -22.82
N ARG A 441 -22.05 27.63 -22.12
CA ARG A 441 -20.78 26.90 -22.14
C ARG A 441 -20.40 26.43 -23.55
N ASN A 442 -21.36 25.87 -24.27
CA ASN A 442 -21.13 25.40 -25.62
C ASN A 442 -20.83 26.56 -26.58
N ASN A 443 -21.54 27.68 -26.43
CA ASN A 443 -21.32 28.89 -27.22
C ASN A 443 -19.93 29.49 -26.95
N LEU A 444 -19.47 29.48 -25.70
CA LEU A 444 -18.11 29.90 -25.34
C LEU A 444 -17.05 28.98 -25.97
N ILE A 445 -17.24 27.66 -25.93
CA ILE A 445 -16.34 26.69 -26.58
C ILE A 445 -16.26 26.94 -28.09
N MET A 446 -17.38 27.20 -28.76
CA MET A 446 -17.41 27.52 -30.18
C MET A 446 -16.71 28.87 -30.49
N ALA A 447 -16.93 29.90 -29.65
CA ALA A 447 -16.27 31.19 -29.80
C ALA A 447 -14.75 31.11 -29.61
N LEU A 448 -14.28 30.35 -28.61
CA LEU A 448 -12.85 30.08 -28.39
C LEU A 448 -12.24 29.26 -29.52
N LYS A 449 -12.99 28.34 -30.13
CA LYS A 449 -12.54 27.60 -31.32
C LYS A 449 -12.40 28.52 -32.54
N LYS A 450 -13.37 29.41 -32.78
CA LYS A 450 -13.31 30.41 -33.86
C LYS A 450 -12.09 31.33 -33.76
N LEU A 451 -11.61 31.57 -32.53
CA LEU A 451 -10.40 32.34 -32.24
C LEU A 451 -9.11 31.50 -32.23
N ASN A 452 -9.14 30.24 -32.69
CA ASN A 452 -8.02 29.30 -32.71
C ASN A 452 -7.36 29.07 -31.34
N LYS A 453 -8.11 29.21 -30.25
CA LYS A 453 -7.59 28.98 -28.89
C LYS A 453 -7.75 27.52 -28.42
N ILE A 454 -8.57 26.72 -29.11
CA ILE A 454 -8.81 25.31 -28.75
C ILE A 454 -8.16 24.36 -29.77
N PRO A 455 -7.30 23.43 -29.32
CA PRO A 455 -6.76 22.36 -30.17
C PRO A 455 -7.84 21.46 -30.79
N ASP A 456 -7.64 21.02 -32.03
CA ASP A 456 -8.59 20.11 -32.71
C ASP A 456 -8.79 18.78 -31.99
N SER A 457 -7.78 18.31 -31.27
CA SER A 457 -7.83 17.08 -30.47
C SER A 457 -8.90 17.14 -29.36
N LEU A 458 -9.16 18.33 -28.80
CA LEU A 458 -10.18 18.54 -27.76
C LEU A 458 -11.55 18.90 -28.35
N TYR A 459 -11.58 19.57 -29.51
CA TYR A 459 -12.82 20.04 -30.13
C TYR A 459 -13.59 18.95 -30.90
N LYS A 460 -12.89 18.05 -31.61
CA LYS A 460 -13.53 16.98 -32.39
C LYS A 460 -14.40 16.03 -31.55
N PRO A 461 -13.95 15.51 -30.40
CA PRO A 461 -14.78 14.66 -29.54
C PRO A 461 -16.02 15.38 -29.01
N PHE A 462 -15.89 16.66 -28.66
CA PHE A 462 -17.01 17.49 -28.18
C PHE A 462 -18.11 17.64 -29.23
N MET A 463 -17.75 17.89 -30.50
CA MET A 463 -18.73 17.99 -31.60
C MET A 463 -19.43 16.67 -31.88
N GLN A 464 -18.72 15.54 -31.79
CA GLN A 464 -19.32 14.22 -31.93
C GLN A 464 -20.35 13.93 -30.82
N GLN A 465 -20.04 14.31 -29.58
CA GLN A 465 -20.99 14.20 -28.46
C GLN A 465 -22.21 15.11 -28.62
N GLN A 466 -22.04 16.31 -29.16
CA GLN A 466 -23.16 17.22 -29.47
C GLN A 466 -24.09 16.63 -30.55
N GLN A 467 -23.53 16.10 -31.64
CA GLN A 467 -24.31 15.48 -32.72
C GLN A 467 -25.06 14.22 -32.25
N GLN A 468 -24.46 13.42 -31.36
CA GLN A 468 -25.14 12.27 -30.76
C GLN A 468 -26.29 12.69 -29.83
N LYS A 469 -26.17 13.80 -29.11
CA LYS A 469 -27.26 14.35 -28.28
C LYS A 469 -28.42 14.91 -29.12
N ILE A 470 -28.13 15.49 -30.28
CA ILE A 470 -29.14 15.99 -31.23
C ILE A 470 -29.90 14.84 -31.90
N LYS A 471 -29.24 13.69 -32.17
CA LYS A 471 -29.90 12.49 -32.73
C LYS A 471 -30.74 11.68 -31.73
N ARG A 472 -30.62 11.98 -30.42
CA ARG A 472 -31.35 11.31 -29.32
C ARG A 472 -32.51 12.14 -28.76
N LYS A 473 -32.64 13.40 -29.20
CA LYS A 473 -33.85 14.21 -29.05
C LYS A 473 -34.65 14.10 -30.34
#